data_AF-A0A5C7VVL1-F1
#
_entry.id   AF-A0A5C7VVL1-F1
#
_cell.length_a   1.000
_cell.length_b   1.000
_cell.length_c   1.000
_cell.angle_alpha   90.00
_cell.angle_beta   90.00
_cell.angle_gamma   90.00
#
_symmetry.space_group_name_H-M   'P 1'
#
loop_
_entity.id
_entity.type
_entity.pdbx_description
1 polymer ?
#
loop_
_entity_poly.entity_id
_entity_poly.type
_entity_poly.pdbx_seq_one_letter_code
_entity_poly.pdbx_strand_id
1 'polypeptide(L)'
;MTTTLRIIFAALVATLYTSNTVNAGVFSTPAAQMGATYNPGTIPIGVPAISVTNAPTTFFSFNPTGGYNYSTDGSTNPAAGFFPDYHFLGSAGITPGSASSPIWTFSASASDYYLYPTIDHAPLPNEALESSLWGSNDGGSTWSLGKVVEVYEQGWSSSGLPDDGATRWQFSTPVNMISAVVGLTQGVVGSPLPPYSYGDGDFEVDAVMQAIPEPQTYAMFIAGLGLLGFAWQRKRLTA
;
A
#
# COMPACT_ATOMS: atom_id res chain seq x y z
N MET A 1 21.05 42.24 -22.30
CA MET A 1 20.76 41.43 -21.10
C MET A 1 21.92 40.48 -20.87
N THR A 2 22.63 40.67 -19.76
CA THR A 2 23.95 40.09 -19.49
C THR A 2 23.85 38.71 -18.85
N THR A 3 24.83 37.87 -19.15
CA THR A 3 24.98 36.44 -18.80
C THR A 3 24.83 36.15 -17.30
N THR A 4 24.98 37.17 -16.44
CA THR A 4 24.83 37.11 -14.98
C THR A 4 23.39 36.82 -14.53
N LEU A 5 22.37 37.20 -15.30
CA LEU A 5 20.96 36.97 -14.92
C LEU A 5 20.52 35.49 -15.11
N ARG A 6 21.22 34.73 -15.95
CA ARG A 6 20.90 33.30 -16.21
C ARG A 6 21.42 32.36 -15.11
N ILE A 7 22.50 32.75 -14.43
CA ILE A 7 23.09 31.94 -13.35
C ILE A 7 22.23 32.04 -12.08
N ILE A 8 21.60 33.19 -11.81
CA ILE A 8 20.71 33.36 -10.66
C ILE A 8 19.40 32.58 -10.86
N PHE A 9 18.86 32.51 -12.07
CA PHE A 9 17.65 31.71 -12.34
C PHE A 9 17.93 30.19 -12.29
N ALA A 10 19.09 29.75 -12.78
CA ALA A 10 19.49 28.34 -12.65
C ALA A 10 19.79 27.96 -11.19
N ALA A 11 20.37 28.86 -10.40
CA ALA A 11 20.63 28.62 -8.98
C ALA A 11 19.35 28.66 -8.13
N LEU A 12 18.36 29.50 -8.46
CA LEU A 12 17.07 29.58 -7.76
C LEU A 12 16.11 28.44 -8.12
N VAL A 13 16.19 27.90 -9.34
CA VAL A 13 15.45 26.70 -9.74
C VAL A 13 16.14 25.42 -9.22
N ALA A 14 17.47 25.41 -9.10
CA ALA A 14 18.19 24.28 -8.48
C ALA A 14 18.10 24.23 -6.95
N THR A 15 17.70 25.31 -6.26
CA THR A 15 17.49 25.29 -4.80
C THR A 15 16.10 24.79 -4.36
N LEU A 16 15.21 24.47 -5.31
CA LEU A 16 13.95 23.75 -5.04
C LEU A 16 14.06 22.24 -5.31
N TYR A 17 15.21 21.75 -5.78
CA TYR A 17 15.47 20.35 -6.11
C TYR A 17 16.52 19.68 -5.22
N THR A 18 16.74 20.21 -4.01
CA THR A 18 17.56 19.55 -3.00
C THR A 18 16.67 18.86 -1.97
N SER A 19 16.73 17.53 -2.01
CA SER A 19 16.38 16.56 -0.96
C SER A 19 14.91 16.38 -0.56
N ASN A 20 14.45 15.15 -0.82
CA ASN A 20 13.29 14.41 -0.28
C ASN A 20 13.27 14.30 1.26
N THR A 21 13.51 15.38 1.99
CA THR A 21 13.55 15.40 3.47
C THR A 21 12.36 16.15 4.09
N VAL A 22 11.41 16.64 3.28
CA VAL A 22 10.31 17.49 3.79
C VAL A 22 9.24 16.67 4.52
N ASN A 23 9.15 15.36 4.26
CA ASN A 23 8.13 14.50 4.87
C ASN A 23 8.63 13.59 5.99
N ALA A 24 9.93 13.55 6.30
CA ALA A 24 10.51 12.60 7.26
C ALA A 24 9.73 12.57 8.59
N GLY A 25 9.03 11.47 8.86
CA GLY A 25 8.25 11.24 10.07
C GLY A 25 6.77 11.63 10.00
N VAL A 26 6.23 12.15 8.89
CA VAL A 26 4.81 12.55 8.81
C VAL A 26 3.86 11.38 9.04
N PHE A 27 4.28 10.16 8.68
CA PHE A 27 3.51 8.93 8.90
C PHE A 27 3.62 8.35 10.31
N SER A 28 4.56 8.81 11.13
CA SER A 28 4.84 8.22 12.45
C SER A 28 3.67 8.39 13.44
N THR A 29 3.01 9.55 13.42
CA THR A 29 1.86 9.82 14.30
C THR A 29 0.62 9.02 13.89
N PRO A 30 0.18 9.00 12.62
CA PRO A 30 -0.88 8.10 12.16
C PRO A 30 -0.60 6.63 12.48
N ALA A 31 0.62 6.15 12.25
CA ALA A 31 0.99 4.78 12.58
C ALA A 31 0.77 4.48 14.07
N ALA A 32 1.21 5.38 14.96
CA ALA A 32 1.00 5.25 16.40
C ALA A 32 -0.49 5.28 16.78
N GLN A 33 -1.30 6.14 16.16
CA GLN A 33 -2.74 6.21 16.39
C GLN A 33 -3.44 4.88 16.04
N MET A 34 -3.04 4.24 14.94
CA MET A 34 -3.58 2.94 14.48
C MET A 34 -2.99 1.75 15.24
N GLY A 35 -1.89 1.93 15.98
CA GLY A 35 -1.12 0.85 16.59
C GLY A 35 -0.36 0.00 15.58
N ALA A 36 0.04 0.62 14.47
CA ALA A 36 0.89 0.05 13.44
C ALA A 36 2.37 0.38 13.73
N THR A 37 3.27 -0.44 13.19
CA THR A 37 4.70 -0.12 13.15
C THR A 37 4.95 0.97 12.11
N TYR A 38 5.70 2.00 12.46
CA TYR A 38 6.19 3.00 11.51
C TYR A 38 7.52 2.54 10.91
N ASN A 39 7.62 2.56 9.59
CA ASN A 39 8.80 2.20 8.83
C ASN A 39 9.20 3.38 7.92
N PRO A 40 10.39 3.99 8.10
CA PRO A 40 10.82 5.14 7.29
C PRO A 40 11.31 4.74 5.89
N GLY A 41 11.32 3.43 5.57
CA GLY A 41 11.79 2.90 4.29
C GLY A 41 10.67 2.63 3.29
N THR A 42 11.01 1.85 2.27
CA THR A 42 10.09 1.38 1.24
C THR A 42 9.41 0.08 1.65
N ILE A 43 8.20 -0.14 1.14
CA ILE A 43 7.46 -1.38 1.30
C ILE A 43 8.07 -2.49 0.44
N PRO A 44 8.06 -3.76 0.88
CA PRO A 44 8.49 -4.90 0.06
C PRO A 44 7.57 -5.09 -1.16
N ILE A 45 8.06 -5.80 -2.18
CA ILE A 45 7.23 -6.24 -3.31
C ILE A 45 6.58 -7.58 -2.97
N GLY A 46 5.25 -7.65 -3.05
CA GLY A 46 4.47 -8.85 -2.80
C GLY A 46 4.18 -9.69 -4.05
N VAL A 47 3.21 -10.60 -3.94
CA VAL A 47 2.61 -11.29 -5.09
C VAL A 47 1.45 -10.43 -5.61
N PRO A 48 1.49 -10.02 -6.88
CA PRO A 48 0.49 -9.14 -7.46
C PRO A 48 -0.86 -9.85 -7.64
N ALA A 49 -1.95 -9.10 -7.50
CA ALA A 49 -3.30 -9.57 -7.84
C ALA A 49 -3.69 -9.25 -9.28
N ILE A 50 -4.80 -9.85 -9.71
CA ILE A 50 -5.54 -9.39 -10.89
C ILE A 50 -6.75 -8.57 -10.38
N SER A 51 -6.90 -7.33 -10.85
CA SER A 51 -8.14 -6.57 -10.64
C SER A 51 -9.27 -7.17 -11.47
N VAL A 52 -10.36 -7.56 -10.82
CA VAL A 52 -11.47 -8.32 -11.44
C VAL A 52 -12.76 -7.53 -11.61
N THR A 53 -12.82 -6.30 -11.11
CA THR A 53 -13.94 -5.37 -11.35
C THR A 53 -13.50 -4.19 -12.19
N ASN A 54 -14.45 -3.61 -12.93
CA ASN A 54 -14.28 -2.31 -13.54
C ASN A 54 -14.37 -1.29 -12.40
N ALA A 55 -13.24 -0.80 -11.88
CA ALA A 55 -13.29 0.43 -11.10
C ALA A 55 -14.04 1.50 -11.92
N PRO A 56 -14.84 2.37 -11.29
CA PRO A 56 -15.64 3.36 -12.00
C PRO A 56 -14.75 4.31 -12.82
N THR A 57 -13.50 4.47 -12.40
CA THR A 57 -12.49 5.29 -13.06
C THR A 57 -11.10 4.67 -12.94
N THR A 58 -10.44 4.53 -14.07
CA THR A 58 -9.01 4.19 -14.18
C THR A 58 -8.26 5.46 -14.57
N PHE A 59 -7.16 5.76 -13.91
CA PHE A 59 -6.37 6.96 -14.17
C PHE A 59 -4.91 6.62 -14.42
N PHE A 60 -4.24 7.50 -15.16
CA PHE A 60 -2.80 7.42 -15.42
C PHE A 60 -2.12 8.74 -15.11
N SER A 61 -1.02 8.70 -14.34
CA SER A 61 -0.18 9.87 -14.06
C SER A 61 0.86 10.09 -15.16
N PHE A 62 0.83 11.26 -15.81
CA PHE A 62 1.84 11.60 -16.83
C PHE A 62 3.14 12.15 -16.26
N ASN A 63 3.14 12.56 -14.99
CA ASN A 63 4.28 13.19 -14.36
C ASN A 63 4.32 12.89 -12.85
N PRO A 64 4.79 11.70 -12.46
CA PRO A 64 4.83 11.28 -11.06
C PRO A 64 5.85 12.07 -10.22
N THR A 65 6.51 13.09 -10.76
CA THR A 65 7.55 13.85 -10.03
C THR A 65 7.30 15.35 -9.98
N GLY A 66 6.19 15.87 -10.53
CA GLY A 66 6.03 17.32 -10.59
C GLY A 66 4.67 17.89 -10.97
N GLY A 67 3.61 17.10 -11.05
CA GLY A 67 2.27 17.67 -11.23
C GLY A 67 1.17 16.65 -11.11
N TYR A 68 0.17 16.99 -10.29
CA TYR A 68 -1.12 16.34 -10.08
C TYR A 68 -1.97 16.35 -11.37
N ASN A 69 -1.48 15.71 -12.43
CA ASN A 69 -2.09 15.68 -13.75
C ASN A 69 -2.34 14.24 -14.17
N TYR A 70 -3.61 13.90 -14.33
CA TYR A 70 -4.08 12.57 -14.66
C TYR A 70 -4.97 12.59 -15.91
N SER A 71 -4.94 11.53 -16.71
CA SER A 71 -6.02 11.25 -17.66
C SER A 71 -6.79 10.03 -17.22
N THR A 72 -8.09 10.03 -17.47
CA THR A 72 -8.89 8.80 -17.47
C THR A 72 -8.38 7.84 -18.54
N ASP A 73 -7.92 6.66 -18.14
CA ASP A 73 -7.66 5.57 -19.07
C ASP A 73 -9.01 5.06 -19.61
N GLY A 74 -9.12 4.95 -20.93
CA GLY A 74 -10.41 4.96 -21.63
C GLY A 74 -11.08 3.60 -21.81
N SER A 75 -10.45 2.46 -21.51
CA SER A 75 -11.11 1.14 -21.71
C SER A 75 -10.43 -0.12 -21.19
N THR A 76 -9.29 -0.03 -20.50
CA THR A 76 -8.57 -1.23 -20.04
C THR A 76 -8.46 -1.24 -18.52
N ASN A 77 -8.87 -2.34 -17.88
CA ASN A 77 -8.44 -2.60 -16.50
C ASN A 77 -6.90 -2.54 -16.54
N PRO A 78 -6.28 -1.58 -15.84
CA PRO A 78 -4.84 -1.45 -15.89
C PRO A 78 -4.20 -2.76 -15.43
N ALA A 79 -2.97 -3.01 -15.90
CA ALA A 79 -2.09 -3.99 -15.27
C ALA A 79 -1.61 -3.52 -13.87
N ALA A 80 -2.29 -2.51 -13.31
CA ALA A 80 -2.23 -2.05 -11.93
C ALA A 80 -2.06 -3.26 -11.01
N GLY A 81 -0.93 -3.30 -10.32
CA GLY A 81 -0.64 -4.35 -9.39
C GLY A 81 0.62 -5.15 -9.66
N PHE A 82 1.19 -5.18 -10.88
CA PHE A 82 2.37 -6.02 -11.17
C PHE A 82 3.74 -5.34 -10.96
N PHE A 83 3.79 -4.02 -11.13
CA PHE A 83 4.97 -3.15 -10.97
C PHE A 83 4.48 -1.72 -10.71
N PRO A 84 5.30 -0.82 -10.13
CA PRO A 84 4.95 0.60 -10.10
C PRO A 84 4.80 1.09 -11.54
N ASP A 85 3.56 1.33 -11.96
CA ASP A 85 3.24 1.84 -13.28
C ASP A 85 2.56 3.21 -13.22
N TYR A 86 2.14 3.66 -12.03
CA TYR A 86 1.38 4.89 -11.81
C TYR A 86 0.03 4.88 -12.54
N HIS A 87 -0.47 3.67 -12.83
CA HIS A 87 -1.84 3.43 -13.27
C HIS A 87 -2.65 3.01 -12.06
N PHE A 88 -3.52 3.91 -11.59
CA PHE A 88 -4.31 3.63 -10.39
C PHE A 88 -5.80 3.50 -10.68
N LEU A 89 -6.45 2.79 -9.78
CA LEU A 89 -7.90 2.73 -9.67
C LEU A 89 -8.35 3.80 -8.70
N GLY A 90 -9.25 4.68 -9.16
CA GLY A 90 -9.90 5.65 -8.31
C GLY A 90 -11.37 5.30 -8.08
N SER A 91 -11.91 5.61 -6.91
CA SER A 91 -13.34 5.47 -6.65
C SER A 91 -13.85 6.38 -5.54
N ALA A 92 -15.09 6.83 -5.66
CA ALA A 92 -15.77 7.63 -4.64
C ALA A 92 -16.96 6.89 -4.01
N GLY A 93 -17.12 6.98 -2.69
CA GLY A 93 -18.37 6.65 -1.97
C GLY A 93 -18.97 5.25 -2.19
N ILE A 94 -18.15 4.19 -2.10
CA ILE A 94 -18.55 2.80 -2.40
C ILE A 94 -18.67 1.91 -1.17
N THR A 95 -19.51 0.88 -1.25
CA THR A 95 -19.57 -0.22 -0.27
C THR A 95 -18.65 -1.37 -0.72
N PRO A 96 -17.95 -2.06 0.19
CA PRO A 96 -17.14 -3.23 -0.17
C PRO A 96 -17.95 -4.27 -0.95
N GLY A 97 -17.37 -4.82 -2.02
CA GLY A 97 -18.02 -5.82 -2.86
C GLY A 97 -19.17 -5.32 -3.75
N SER A 98 -19.44 -4.00 -3.76
CA SER A 98 -20.39 -3.44 -4.74
C SER A 98 -19.83 -3.49 -6.16
N ALA A 99 -20.71 -3.44 -7.17
CA ALA A 99 -20.31 -3.49 -8.58
C ALA A 99 -19.36 -2.35 -9.01
N SER A 100 -19.32 -1.26 -8.24
CA SER A 100 -18.43 -0.11 -8.46
C SER A 100 -17.21 -0.12 -7.55
N SER A 101 -17.01 -1.16 -6.73
CA SER A 101 -15.81 -1.26 -5.88
C SER A 101 -14.66 -1.91 -6.65
N PRO A 102 -13.43 -1.39 -6.56
CA PRO A 102 -12.27 -2.10 -7.08
C PRO A 102 -12.02 -3.34 -6.22
N ILE A 103 -11.94 -4.50 -6.87
CA ILE A 103 -11.72 -5.80 -6.25
C ILE A 103 -10.51 -6.45 -6.90
N TRP A 104 -9.55 -6.84 -6.07
CA TRP A 104 -8.38 -7.62 -6.42
C TRP A 104 -8.58 -9.06 -5.98
N THR A 105 -8.40 -10.02 -6.90
CA THR A 105 -8.45 -11.45 -6.59
C THR A 105 -7.07 -12.08 -6.66
N PHE A 106 -6.77 -12.90 -5.66
CA PHE A 106 -5.51 -13.63 -5.52
C PHE A 106 -5.75 -15.13 -5.70
N SER A 107 -4.75 -15.83 -6.25
CA SER A 107 -4.83 -17.28 -6.47
C SER A 107 -4.79 -18.11 -5.20
N ALA A 108 -4.33 -17.52 -4.09
CA ALA A 108 -4.27 -18.16 -2.78
C ALA A 108 -4.75 -17.19 -1.70
N SER A 109 -5.35 -17.72 -0.64
CA SER A 109 -5.72 -16.90 0.53
C SER A 109 -4.50 -16.57 1.39
N ALA A 110 -4.42 -15.35 1.91
CA ALA A 110 -3.45 -14.95 2.92
C ALA A 110 -4.07 -14.05 3.97
N SER A 111 -3.33 -13.82 5.06
CA SER A 111 -3.70 -12.86 6.10
C SER A 111 -3.04 -11.50 5.92
N ASP A 112 -1.94 -11.40 5.18
CA ASP A 112 -1.16 -10.18 5.03
C ASP A 112 -1.18 -9.66 3.59
N TYR A 113 -1.46 -8.38 3.44
CA TYR A 113 -1.54 -7.68 2.15
C TYR A 113 -0.81 -6.33 2.23
N TYR A 114 -0.30 -5.88 1.11
CA TYR A 114 0.25 -4.55 0.92
C TYR A 114 -0.71 -3.72 0.09
N LEU A 115 -0.93 -2.47 0.52
CA LEU A 115 -1.66 -1.45 -0.20
C LEU A 115 -0.69 -0.36 -0.62
N TYR A 116 -0.72 -0.06 -1.91
CA TYR A 116 0.07 0.99 -2.53
C TYR A 116 -0.90 2.05 -3.08
N PRO A 117 -1.08 3.16 -2.36
CA PRO A 117 -1.84 4.28 -2.86
C PRO A 117 -1.08 4.98 -4.00
N THR A 118 -1.75 5.86 -4.72
CA THR A 118 -1.10 6.94 -5.46
C THR A 118 -1.46 8.24 -4.78
N ILE A 119 -0.49 9.10 -4.49
CA ILE A 119 -0.81 10.43 -3.96
C ILE A 119 -1.11 11.36 -5.14
N ASP A 120 -2.31 11.92 -5.11
CA ASP A 120 -2.87 12.76 -6.14
C ASP A 120 -2.96 14.22 -5.73
N HIS A 121 -3.01 14.49 -4.42
CA HIS A 121 -2.79 15.80 -3.86
C HIS A 121 -2.33 15.78 -2.39
N ALA A 122 -2.16 16.98 -1.83
CA ALA A 122 -1.92 17.18 -0.40
C ALA A 122 -3.27 17.33 0.33
N PRO A 123 -3.38 16.94 1.61
CA PRO A 123 -2.28 16.82 2.57
C PRO A 123 -1.72 15.40 2.78
N LEU A 124 -0.40 15.31 2.92
CA LEU A 124 0.24 14.12 3.51
C LEU A 124 0.20 14.18 5.04
N PRO A 125 0.07 13.03 5.72
CA PRO A 125 0.04 11.64 5.21
C PRO A 125 -1.35 11.16 4.78
N ASN A 126 -2.34 12.05 4.77
CA ASN A 126 -3.74 11.67 4.75
C ASN A 126 -4.18 11.03 3.44
N GLU A 127 -3.73 11.59 2.32
CA GLU A 127 -3.98 11.02 1.00
C GLU A 127 -3.57 9.53 0.91
N ALA A 128 -2.33 9.23 1.32
CA ALA A 128 -1.79 7.88 1.28
C ALA A 128 -2.46 6.92 2.29
N LEU A 129 -3.24 7.45 3.22
CA LEU A 129 -3.92 6.69 4.28
C LEU A 129 -5.45 6.82 4.16
N GLU A 130 -5.94 7.18 2.98
CA GLU A 130 -7.36 7.46 2.78
C GLU A 130 -8.21 6.21 2.54
N SER A 131 -7.62 5.08 2.17
CA SER A 131 -8.41 3.88 1.86
C SER A 131 -8.38 2.83 2.98
N SER A 132 -9.52 2.16 3.15
CA SER A 132 -9.66 0.95 3.95
C SER A 132 -9.65 -0.29 3.08
N LEU A 133 -8.91 -1.33 3.50
CA LEU A 133 -8.98 -2.65 2.88
C LEU A 133 -9.98 -3.58 3.56
N TRP A 134 -10.87 -4.13 2.76
CA TRP A 134 -11.85 -5.13 3.13
C TRP A 134 -11.53 -6.46 2.46
N GLY A 135 -11.61 -7.56 3.21
CA GLY A 135 -11.25 -8.90 2.77
C GLY A 135 -12.45 -9.84 2.73
N SER A 136 -12.50 -10.67 1.68
CA SER A 136 -13.50 -11.72 1.50
C SER A 136 -12.88 -12.99 0.86
N ASN A 137 -13.57 -14.13 1.00
CA ASN A 137 -13.28 -15.36 0.24
C ASN A 137 -14.39 -15.71 -0.78
N ASP A 138 -15.53 -15.01 -0.74
CA ASP A 138 -16.69 -15.31 -1.60
C ASP A 138 -17.06 -14.14 -2.52
N GLY A 139 -16.47 -12.96 -2.32
CA GLY A 139 -16.78 -11.74 -3.07
C GLY A 139 -18.23 -11.28 -2.94
N GLY A 140 -18.99 -11.88 -2.01
CA GLY A 140 -20.41 -11.72 -1.82
C GLY A 140 -20.74 -10.72 -0.72
N SER A 141 -21.66 -11.07 0.17
CA SER A 141 -22.11 -10.19 1.25
C SER A 141 -21.16 -10.09 2.44
N THR A 142 -20.14 -10.96 2.52
CA THR A 142 -19.27 -11.06 3.70
C THR A 142 -17.93 -10.41 3.40
N TRP A 143 -17.72 -9.23 3.99
CA TRP A 143 -16.46 -8.50 3.95
C TRP A 143 -16.04 -8.15 5.36
N SER A 144 -14.74 -8.30 5.64
CA SER A 144 -14.14 -7.98 6.93
C SER A 144 -13.10 -6.89 6.77
N LEU A 145 -13.14 -5.87 7.63
CA LEU A 145 -12.14 -4.80 7.63
C LEU A 145 -10.81 -5.38 8.10
N GLY A 146 -9.74 -5.14 7.32
CA GLY A 146 -8.38 -5.45 7.72
C GLY A 146 -7.85 -4.44 8.73
N LYS A 147 -6.75 -4.76 9.40
CA LYS A 147 -6.03 -3.85 10.30
C LYS A 147 -4.72 -3.40 9.66
N VAL A 148 -4.41 -2.11 9.69
CA VAL A 148 -3.07 -1.62 9.34
C VAL A 148 -2.10 -2.07 10.43
N VAL A 149 -1.07 -2.80 10.05
CA VAL A 149 -0.02 -3.30 10.97
C VAL A 149 1.32 -2.64 10.73
N GLU A 150 1.53 -2.02 9.57
CA GLU A 150 2.75 -1.27 9.26
C GLU A 150 2.47 -0.15 8.27
N VAL A 151 3.12 1.00 8.46
CA VAL A 151 3.05 2.16 7.57
C VAL A 151 4.47 2.47 7.09
N TYR A 152 4.68 2.42 5.78
CA TYR A 152 5.94 2.69 5.09
C TYR A 152 5.92 4.10 4.55
N GLU A 153 6.90 4.91 4.90
CA GLU A 153 6.95 6.32 4.51
C GLU A 153 7.30 6.54 3.04
N GLN A 154 8.23 5.75 2.49
CA GLN A 154 8.71 5.93 1.11
C GLN A 154 7.91 5.08 0.10
N GLY A 155 6.79 4.49 0.54
CA GLY A 155 5.96 3.56 -0.23
C GLY A 155 6.75 2.66 -1.18
N TRP A 156 6.49 2.73 -2.49
CA TRP A 156 7.20 1.91 -3.50
C TRP A 156 8.67 2.25 -3.63
N SER A 157 8.98 3.54 -3.67
CA SER A 157 10.31 4.05 -4.02
C SER A 157 10.51 5.43 -3.42
N SER A 158 11.76 5.77 -3.08
CA SER A 158 12.11 7.11 -2.59
C SER A 158 12.11 8.18 -3.70
N SER A 159 11.42 7.96 -4.83
CA SER A 159 11.61 8.72 -6.07
C SER A 159 10.65 9.91 -6.25
N GLY A 160 9.60 10.02 -5.43
CA GLY A 160 8.73 11.19 -5.45
C GLY A 160 7.45 11.03 -4.64
N LEU A 161 6.77 12.17 -4.42
CA LEU A 161 5.54 12.26 -3.62
C LEU A 161 4.44 11.25 -4.02
N PRO A 162 4.17 10.94 -5.30
CA PRO A 162 3.13 9.97 -5.67
C PRO A 162 3.34 8.55 -5.14
N ASP A 163 4.59 8.21 -4.79
CA ASP A 163 4.97 6.92 -4.22
C ASP A 163 5.12 6.96 -2.69
N ASP A 164 4.97 8.13 -2.04
CA ASP A 164 5.11 8.23 -0.59
C ASP A 164 3.93 7.52 0.10
N GLY A 165 4.20 6.87 1.23
CA GLY A 165 3.14 6.19 1.99
C GLY A 165 2.68 4.87 1.35
N ALA A 166 2.88 3.77 2.05
CA ALA A 166 2.22 2.51 1.75
C ALA A 166 1.90 1.79 3.06
N THR A 167 0.99 0.82 3.03
CA THR A 167 0.54 0.15 4.25
C THR A 167 0.53 -1.36 4.11
N ARG A 168 0.96 -2.05 5.18
CA ARG A 168 0.71 -3.49 5.34
C ARG A 168 -0.55 -3.68 6.18
N TRP A 169 -1.42 -4.53 5.68
CA TRP A 169 -2.71 -4.88 6.25
C TRP A 169 -2.72 -6.33 6.70
N GLN A 170 -3.37 -6.59 7.83
CA GLN A 170 -3.59 -7.93 8.36
C GLN A 170 -5.07 -8.22 8.55
N PHE A 171 -5.50 -9.41 8.10
CA PHE A 171 -6.83 -9.96 8.31
C PHE A 171 -6.80 -11.08 9.35
N SER A 172 -7.82 -11.12 10.22
CA SER A 172 -7.94 -12.13 11.28
C SER A 172 -8.17 -13.54 10.75
N THR A 173 -8.71 -13.66 9.54
CA THR A 173 -8.83 -14.91 8.78
C THR A 173 -8.24 -14.74 7.40
N PRO A 174 -7.56 -15.74 6.82
CA PRO A 174 -7.07 -15.64 5.45
C PRO A 174 -8.20 -15.35 4.47
N VAL A 175 -7.98 -14.40 3.57
CA VAL A 175 -8.90 -13.96 2.50
C VAL A 175 -8.19 -14.08 1.15
N ASN A 176 -8.89 -14.11 0.02
CA ASN A 176 -8.27 -14.08 -1.32
C ASN A 176 -8.86 -13.01 -2.23
N MET A 177 -9.81 -12.22 -1.74
CA MET A 177 -10.37 -11.06 -2.43
C MET A 177 -10.22 -9.85 -1.53
N ILE A 178 -9.70 -8.76 -2.11
CA ILE A 178 -9.51 -7.48 -1.43
C ILE A 178 -10.32 -6.41 -2.15
N SER A 179 -11.00 -5.58 -1.39
CA SER A 179 -11.73 -4.41 -1.86
C SER A 179 -11.19 -3.18 -1.14
N ALA A 180 -10.85 -2.14 -1.90
CA ALA A 180 -10.49 -0.83 -1.34
C ALA A 180 -11.72 0.08 -1.31
N VAL A 181 -11.89 0.81 -0.22
CA VAL A 181 -13.01 1.72 0.01
C VAL A 181 -12.50 3.03 0.62
N VAL A 182 -13.13 4.15 0.23
CA VAL A 182 -12.86 5.49 0.76
C VAL A 182 -13.00 5.52 2.27
N GLY A 183 -12.09 6.24 2.91
CA GLY A 183 -12.02 6.48 4.34
C GLY A 183 -11.24 5.39 5.09
N LEU A 184 -10.47 5.84 6.07
CA LEU A 184 -9.80 5.00 7.05
C LEU A 184 -10.14 5.48 8.46
N THR A 185 -10.63 4.57 9.31
CA THR A 185 -10.73 4.82 10.74
C THR A 185 -10.16 3.62 11.51
N GLN A 186 -9.04 3.82 12.20
CA GLN A 186 -8.42 2.79 13.04
C GLN A 186 -7.82 3.38 14.31
N GLY A 187 -7.89 2.62 15.40
CA GLY A 187 -7.40 3.06 16.69
C GLY A 187 -7.05 1.89 17.61
N VAL A 188 -6.25 2.17 18.63
CA VAL A 188 -5.89 1.21 19.68
C VAL A 188 -6.79 1.41 20.89
N VAL A 189 -7.52 0.37 21.28
CA VAL A 189 -8.36 0.39 22.49
C VAL A 189 -7.48 0.67 23.72
N GLY A 190 -7.85 1.70 24.50
CA GLY A 190 -7.11 2.10 25.70
C GLY A 190 -5.87 2.96 25.43
N SER A 191 -5.58 3.32 24.16
CA SER A 191 -4.54 4.30 23.84
C SER A 191 -4.96 5.72 24.25
N PRO A 192 -4.02 6.56 24.73
CA PRO A 192 -4.28 7.97 24.97
C PRO A 192 -4.37 8.79 23.66
N LEU A 193 -3.95 8.23 22.53
CA LEU A 193 -4.06 8.88 21.23
C LEU A 193 -5.48 8.67 20.66
N PRO A 194 -6.09 9.70 20.02
CA PRO A 194 -7.33 9.48 19.29
C PRO A 194 -7.09 8.54 18.10
N PRO A 195 -8.10 7.75 17.70
CA PRO A 195 -8.02 6.97 16.47
C PRO A 195 -7.58 7.83 15.29
N TYR A 196 -6.80 7.25 14.39
CA TYR A 196 -6.59 7.86 13.09
C TYR A 196 -7.91 7.81 12.33
N SER A 197 -8.29 8.93 11.71
CA SER A 197 -9.48 9.00 10.88
C SER A 197 -9.27 10.01 9.75
N TYR A 198 -9.38 9.56 8.50
CA TYR A 198 -9.37 10.42 7.31
C TYR A 198 -10.29 9.85 6.23
N GLY A 199 -10.74 10.70 5.31
CA GLY A 199 -11.67 10.39 4.23
C GLY A 199 -12.36 11.68 3.75
N ASP A 200 -12.09 12.10 2.52
CA ASP A 200 -12.58 13.33 1.92
C ASP A 200 -13.52 13.09 0.72
N GLY A 201 -13.54 11.89 0.14
CA GLY A 201 -14.57 11.48 -0.80
C GLY A 201 -14.16 10.44 -1.82
N ASP A 202 -12.86 10.30 -2.07
CA ASP A 202 -12.23 9.42 -3.04
C ASP A 202 -10.99 8.71 -2.46
N PHE A 203 -10.30 7.96 -3.31
CA PHE A 203 -9.01 7.34 -3.05
C PHE A 203 -8.41 6.90 -4.38
N GLU A 204 -7.08 6.76 -4.39
CA GLU A 204 -6.31 6.33 -5.55
C GLU A 204 -5.42 5.15 -5.14
N VAL A 205 -5.65 3.98 -5.75
CA VAL A 205 -4.87 2.77 -5.48
C VAL A 205 -4.13 2.31 -6.72
N ASP A 206 -2.81 2.35 -6.66
CA ASP A 206 -1.90 1.83 -7.69
C ASP A 206 -1.87 0.30 -7.67
N ALA A 207 -1.74 -0.29 -6.47
CA ALA A 207 -1.66 -1.73 -6.33
C ALA A 207 -2.19 -2.24 -4.99
N VAL A 208 -2.64 -3.50 -5.03
CA VAL A 208 -2.77 -4.36 -3.86
C VAL A 208 -1.98 -5.63 -4.13
N MET A 209 -1.12 -6.00 -3.19
CA MET A 209 -0.32 -7.22 -3.30
C MET A 209 -0.51 -8.12 -2.07
N GLN A 210 -0.40 -9.42 -2.26
CA GLN A 210 -0.32 -10.38 -1.18
C GLN A 210 1.10 -10.35 -0.61
N ALA A 211 1.26 -10.20 0.71
CA ALA A 211 2.58 -10.16 1.32
C ALA A 211 3.27 -11.52 1.21
N ILE A 212 4.55 -11.51 0.80
CA ILE A 212 5.37 -12.70 0.80
C ILE A 212 5.92 -12.87 2.22
N PRO A 213 5.77 -14.04 2.86
CA PRO A 213 6.40 -14.29 4.16
C PRO A 213 7.89 -13.98 4.09
N GLU A 214 8.40 -13.23 5.08
CA GLU A 214 9.79 -12.81 5.05
C GLU A 214 10.75 -14.02 4.95
N PRO A 215 11.93 -13.86 4.31
CA PRO A 215 12.88 -14.96 4.08
C PRO A 215 13.22 -15.78 5.34
N GLN A 216 13.24 -15.13 6.49
CA GLN A 216 13.46 -15.78 7.79
C GLN A 216 12.39 -16.81 8.16
N THR A 217 11.14 -16.62 7.72
CA THR A 217 10.06 -17.61 7.89
C THR A 217 10.39 -18.91 7.15
N TYR A 218 10.91 -18.81 5.92
CA TYR A 218 11.34 -19.97 5.16
C TYR A 218 12.60 -20.61 5.75
N ALA A 219 13.56 -19.80 6.20
CA ALA A 219 14.77 -20.30 6.86
C ALA A 219 14.42 -21.07 8.14
N MET A 220 13.50 -20.58 8.96
CA MET A 220 13.02 -21.24 10.17
C MET A 220 12.23 -22.51 9.86
N PHE A 221 11.40 -22.50 8.80
CA PHE A 221 10.70 -23.69 8.33
C PHE A 221 11.68 -24.79 7.89
N ILE A 222 12.67 -24.44 7.06
CA ILE A 222 13.72 -25.37 6.61
C ILE A 222 14.55 -25.88 7.79
N ALA A 223 14.93 -25.00 8.72
CA ALA A 223 15.64 -25.40 9.93
C ALA A 223 14.81 -26.38 10.77
N GLY A 224 13.51 -26.13 10.92
CA GLY A 224 12.56 -27.04 11.57
C GLY A 224 12.50 -28.41 10.91
N LEU A 225 12.39 -28.46 9.57
CA LEU A 225 12.43 -29.72 8.82
C LEU A 225 13.77 -30.46 8.98
N GLY A 226 14.89 -29.73 8.97
CA GLY A 226 16.22 -30.31 9.20
C GLY A 226 16.35 -30.97 10.58
N LEU A 227 15.84 -30.31 11.63
CA LEU A 227 15.82 -30.87 12.99
C LEU A 227 14.95 -32.12 13.11
N LEU A 228 13.78 -32.14 12.46
CA LEU A 228 12.91 -33.31 12.42
C LEU A 228 13.56 -34.50 11.70
N GLY A 229 14.21 -34.25 10.56
CA GLY A 229 14.96 -35.26 9.82
C GLY A 229 16.10 -35.86 10.65
N PHE A 230 16.88 -35.03 11.34
CA PHE A 230 17.96 -35.45 12.23
C PHE A 230 17.44 -36.31 13.40
N ALA A 231 16.34 -35.90 14.04
CA ALA A 231 15.74 -36.66 15.14
C ALA A 231 15.25 -38.05 14.70
N TRP A 232 14.67 -38.15 13.49
CA TRP A 232 14.22 -39.42 12.92
C TRP A 232 15.40 -40.34 12.56
N GLN A 233 16.47 -39.80 11.99
CA GLN A 233 17.69 -40.57 11.70
C GLN A 233 18.32 -41.11 12.97
N ARG A 234 18.39 -40.30 14.04
CA ARG A 234 18.92 -40.75 15.33
C ARG A 234 18.10 -41.91 15.91
N LYS A 235 16.76 -41.85 15.84
CA LYS A 235 15.89 -42.94 16.29
C LYS A 235 16.13 -44.25 15.53
N ARG A 236 16.40 -44.19 14.22
CA ARG A 236 16.73 -45.37 13.41
C ARG A 236 18.10 -45.98 13.72
N LEU A 237 19.06 -45.18 14.18
CA LEU A 237 20.40 -45.67 14.53
C LEU A 237 20.47 -46.27 15.95
N THR A 238 19.49 -45.97 16.80
CA THR A 238 19.41 -46.46 18.18
C THR A 238 18.36 -47.55 18.41
N ALA A 239 17.66 -47.97 17.37
CA ALA A 239 16.69 -49.07 17.35
C ALA A 239 17.28 -50.25 16.58
#